data_AF-A0A7W1NP08-F1
#
_entry.id   AF-A0A7W1NP08-F1
#
_cell.length_a   1.000
_cell.length_b   1.000
_cell.length_c   1.000
_cell.angle_alpha   90.00
_cell.angle_beta   90.00
_cell.angle_gamma   90.00
#
_symmetry.space_group_name_H-M   'P 1'
#
loop_
_entity.id
_entity.type
_entity.pdbx_description
1 polymer ?
#
loop_
_entity_poly.entity_id
_entity_poly.type
_entity_poly.pdbx_seq_one_letter_code
_entity_poly.pdbx_strand_id
1 'polypeptide(L)'
;MADQFVVANARRLPLFARLDAQQMDWVASVTQVLRFEPGEELFKQGDVAQGMMMVISGSGLLVQRGTDGIERPFGKVSAGEFINDNALFNDITTQATLRANESSIVLFLSREQMRNLLTHHPEIKNNLNMPALPKVQTQQVQQFQNQRENENTILKTRRHIGAFLTKAVGISVIILVVWFVSATLAGLIAGFPMLLIALPATVILGLLIGYYYIEWSNDELIITDRRVINIQRTILNFQTHVNEIPLDAIHEVNVALPPITDVVGRFLGYGSIIIKTSGDANNIRLDEIPNPKNVQQAIFTNRQNYQQAQLEENRNAMRGELAKVIGGTPTAGMAADTGAPPGVTNQPGLFTLEYTNDKGETVYRKHWLVLLAHIVPASILFVVGIFVLLIGVVGPIIPLIVMALAALWFYIADWDWRNDMYIVGDQTVTIIHRRPIFLQDQKDQILLAQVDNVVSDTQGFMNSIFQIGEVKLLLTGTDEKNAKRFTNVYAPQHIQQEISRRQDRAEALKRQEDAQRQQQSIIDYLSVYHETVGTAPPTTTVSGQPLTPAQPANPYSAQAASPALKTQTSTNPYITDDDSPQPPRVRDRSRPPGIPRVRRDVPPGS
;
A
#
# COMPACT_ATOMS: atom_id res chain seq x y z
N MET A 1 -28.27 41.71 29.93
CA MET A 1 -28.40 40.25 30.04
C MET A 1 -28.10 39.69 28.67
N ALA A 2 -27.15 38.74 28.56
CA ALA A 2 -26.89 38.07 27.31
C ALA A 2 -28.14 37.32 26.84
N ASP A 3 -28.36 37.25 25.53
CA ASP A 3 -29.50 36.54 24.96
C ASP A 3 -29.42 35.04 25.34
N GLN A 4 -30.46 34.54 26.02
CA GLN A 4 -30.52 33.13 26.44
C GLN A 4 -30.38 32.17 25.25
N PHE A 5 -30.81 32.60 24.06
CA PHE A 5 -30.65 31.83 22.83
C PHE A 5 -29.18 31.63 22.46
N VAL A 6 -28.35 32.67 22.58
CA VAL A 6 -26.92 32.62 22.29
C VAL A 6 -26.21 31.73 23.31
N VAL A 7 -26.50 31.91 24.60
CA VAL A 7 -25.88 31.13 25.69
C VAL A 7 -26.17 29.63 25.54
N ALA A 8 -27.42 29.26 25.23
CA ALA A 8 -27.83 27.85 25.08
C ALA A 8 -27.12 27.15 23.90
N ASN A 9 -26.90 27.87 22.80
CA ASN A 9 -26.24 27.32 21.61
C ASN A 9 -24.72 27.38 21.70
N ALA A 10 -24.15 28.46 22.26
CA ALA A 10 -22.70 28.61 22.44
C ALA A 10 -22.13 27.53 23.39
N ARG A 11 -22.90 27.09 24.40
CA ARG A 11 -22.50 25.96 25.27
C ARG A 11 -22.33 24.63 24.54
N ARG A 12 -22.89 24.46 23.35
CA ARG A 12 -22.70 23.24 22.54
C ARG A 12 -21.34 23.21 21.85
N LEU A 13 -20.59 24.32 21.84
CA LEU A 13 -19.24 24.37 21.29
C LEU A 13 -18.25 23.64 22.20
N PRO A 14 -17.51 22.62 21.70
CA PRO A 14 -16.44 21.97 22.47
C PRO A 14 -15.38 22.97 22.99
N LEU A 15 -15.16 24.05 22.23
CA LEU A 15 -14.26 25.16 22.59
C LEU A 15 -14.68 25.88 23.89
N PHE A 16 -15.99 26.00 24.13
CA PHE A 16 -16.56 26.73 25.27
C PHE A 16 -17.11 25.81 26.37
N ALA A 17 -16.98 24.49 26.21
CA ALA A 17 -17.54 23.51 27.14
C ALA A 17 -16.99 23.60 28.58
N ARG A 18 -15.80 24.20 28.77
CA ARG A 18 -15.15 24.37 30.07
C ARG A 18 -15.35 25.76 30.70
N LEU A 19 -16.09 26.66 30.05
CA LEU A 19 -16.37 27.98 30.60
C LEU A 19 -17.46 27.90 31.67
N ASP A 20 -17.28 28.65 32.76
CA ASP A 20 -18.32 28.79 33.77
C ASP A 20 -19.49 29.67 33.28
N ALA A 21 -20.54 29.79 34.09
CA ALA A 21 -21.75 30.54 33.70
C ALA A 21 -21.47 32.03 33.43
N GLN A 22 -20.58 32.66 34.21
CA GLN A 22 -20.26 34.07 34.09
C GLN A 22 -19.36 34.33 32.86
N GLN A 23 -18.40 33.43 32.61
CA GLN A 23 -17.55 33.43 31.43
C GLN A 23 -18.34 33.23 30.14
N MET A 24 -19.36 32.37 30.17
CA MET A 24 -20.24 32.16 29.03
C MET A 24 -21.09 33.39 28.72
N ASP A 25 -21.58 34.12 29.74
CA ASP A 25 -22.31 35.37 29.53
C ASP A 25 -21.45 36.43 28.85
N TRP A 26 -20.16 36.49 29.18
CA TRP A 26 -19.20 37.37 28.52
C TRP A 26 -19.00 37.00 27.05
N VAL A 27 -18.82 35.72 26.72
CA VAL A 27 -18.72 35.27 25.31
C VAL A 27 -20.01 35.53 24.54
N ALA A 28 -21.16 35.27 25.17
CA ALA A 28 -22.46 35.52 24.56
C ALA A 28 -22.71 37.01 24.29
N SER A 29 -22.17 37.91 25.14
CA SER A 29 -22.30 39.36 24.95
C SER A 29 -21.60 39.90 23.70
N VAL A 30 -20.58 39.18 23.20
CA VAL A 30 -19.80 39.55 22.01
C VAL A 30 -20.12 38.70 20.77
N THR A 31 -21.07 37.78 20.88
CA THR A 31 -21.52 36.92 19.78
C THR A 31 -22.72 37.56 19.09
N GLN A 32 -22.70 37.61 17.76
CA GLN A 32 -23.76 38.21 16.95
C GLN A 32 -24.63 37.12 16.32
N VAL A 33 -25.92 37.40 16.16
CA VAL A 33 -26.85 36.55 15.42
C VAL A 33 -27.03 37.15 14.02
N LEU A 34 -26.63 36.43 13.00
CA LEU A 34 -26.80 36.79 11.60
C LEU A 34 -27.91 35.94 10.97
N ARG A 35 -28.68 36.55 10.08
CA ARG A 35 -29.71 35.86 9.30
C ARG A 35 -29.39 36.03 7.82
N PHE A 36 -29.47 34.93 7.08
CA PHE A 36 -29.20 34.87 5.65
C PHE A 36 -30.40 34.29 4.92
N GLU A 37 -30.68 34.80 3.72
CA GLU A 37 -31.73 34.29 2.84
C GLU A 37 -31.15 33.35 1.76
N PRO A 38 -31.96 32.46 1.15
CA PRO A 38 -31.50 31.55 0.10
C PRO A 38 -30.81 32.30 -1.06
N GLY A 39 -29.62 31.84 -1.43
CA GLY A 39 -28.80 32.41 -2.48
C GLY A 39 -27.76 33.44 -2.02
N GLU A 40 -27.83 33.93 -0.78
CA GLU A 40 -26.83 34.85 -0.23
C GLU A 40 -25.49 34.16 0.06
N GLU A 41 -24.39 34.88 -0.18
CA GLU A 41 -23.04 34.38 0.08
C GLU A 41 -22.55 34.90 1.43
N LEU A 42 -22.22 33.99 2.34
CA LEU A 42 -21.75 34.31 3.70
C LEU A 42 -20.29 34.78 3.68
N PHE A 43 -19.48 34.21 2.81
CA PHE A 43 -18.10 34.62 2.53
C PHE A 43 -17.66 34.03 1.18
N LYS A 44 -16.65 34.64 0.54
CA LYS A 44 -16.10 34.16 -0.73
C LYS A 44 -14.78 33.45 -0.52
N GLN A 45 -14.45 32.55 -1.44
CA GLN A 45 -13.14 31.91 -1.49
C GLN A 45 -12.02 32.96 -1.61
N GLY A 46 -10.98 32.82 -0.78
CA GLY A 46 -9.82 33.71 -0.74
C GLY A 46 -9.95 34.90 0.20
N ASP A 47 -11.14 35.15 0.76
CA ASP A 47 -11.35 36.18 1.77
C ASP A 47 -10.63 35.82 3.08
N VAL A 48 -10.17 36.82 3.81
CA VAL A 48 -9.66 36.61 5.18
C VAL A 48 -10.86 36.33 6.09
N ALA A 49 -10.87 35.17 6.74
CA ALA A 49 -11.90 34.78 7.67
C ALA A 49 -11.90 35.72 8.89
N GLN A 50 -13.00 36.46 9.06
CA GLN A 50 -13.14 37.48 10.10
C GLN A 50 -13.45 36.89 11.49
N GLY A 51 -13.83 35.62 11.56
CA GLY A 51 -14.22 34.94 12.79
C GLY A 51 -14.84 33.58 12.54
N MET A 52 -15.32 32.96 13.62
CA MET A 52 -16.02 31.68 13.60
C MET A 52 -17.51 31.90 13.34
N MET A 53 -18.12 30.96 12.63
CA MET A 53 -19.56 30.88 12.41
C MET A 53 -20.11 29.53 12.91
N MET A 54 -21.31 29.54 13.48
CA MET A 54 -22.07 28.34 13.85
C MET A 54 -23.46 28.42 13.22
N VAL A 55 -23.82 27.44 12.40
CA VAL A 55 -25.16 27.39 11.80
C VAL A 55 -26.13 26.82 12.83
N ILE A 56 -27.14 27.58 13.22
CA ILE A 56 -28.17 27.14 14.19
C ILE A 56 -29.36 26.50 13.49
N SER A 57 -29.72 27.05 12.34
CA SER A 57 -30.83 26.57 11.52
C SER A 57 -30.56 26.91 10.05
N GLY A 58 -31.05 26.08 9.13
CA GLY A 58 -30.81 26.20 7.69
C GLY A 58 -29.63 25.36 7.19
N SER A 59 -29.30 25.53 5.91
CA SER A 59 -28.20 24.85 5.24
C SER A 59 -27.56 25.72 4.15
N GLY A 60 -26.27 25.48 3.91
CA GLY A 60 -25.48 26.17 2.89
C GLY A 60 -24.64 25.21 2.07
N LEU A 61 -24.30 25.62 0.85
CA LEU A 61 -23.41 24.90 -0.05
C LEU A 61 -22.06 25.62 -0.11
N LEU A 62 -20.97 24.88 0.14
CA LEU A 62 -19.62 25.34 -0.12
C LEU A 62 -19.28 25.06 -1.57
N VAL A 63 -18.86 26.09 -2.28
CA VAL A 63 -18.50 26.03 -3.70
C VAL A 63 -17.09 26.54 -3.87
N GLN A 64 -16.24 25.75 -4.52
CA GLN A 64 -14.85 26.11 -4.79
C GLN A 64 -14.67 26.38 -6.29
N ARG A 65 -14.06 27.51 -6.62
CA ARG A 65 -13.68 27.88 -7.98
C ARG A 65 -12.28 27.32 -8.26
N GLY A 66 -12.19 26.43 -9.26
CA GLY A 66 -10.92 25.85 -9.71
C GLY A 66 -10.06 26.84 -10.51
N THR A 67 -8.83 26.44 -10.83
CA THR A 67 -7.90 27.22 -11.68
C THR A 67 -8.40 27.39 -13.12
N ASP A 68 -9.36 26.55 -13.52
CA ASP A 68 -10.11 26.59 -14.78
C ASP A 68 -11.29 27.58 -14.75
N GLY A 69 -11.55 28.23 -13.62
CA GLY A 69 -12.64 29.19 -13.44
C GLY A 69 -14.02 28.56 -13.21
N ILE A 70 -14.11 27.22 -13.15
CA ILE A 70 -15.36 26.49 -12.95
C ILE A 70 -15.63 26.32 -11.46
N GLU A 71 -16.85 26.64 -11.04
CA GLU A 71 -17.35 26.43 -9.67
C GLU A 71 -17.81 24.98 -9.48
N ARG A 72 -17.21 24.28 -8.51
CA ARG A 72 -17.53 22.90 -8.13
C ARG A 72 -18.02 22.85 -6.68
N PRO A 73 -19.04 22.03 -6.36
CA PRO A 73 -19.46 21.84 -4.98
C PRO A 73 -18.31 21.20 -4.18
N PHE A 74 -17.89 21.88 -3.12
CA PHE A 74 -16.83 21.47 -2.20
C PHE A 74 -17.38 20.74 -0.97
N GLY A 75 -18.62 21.06 -0.57
CA GLY A 75 -19.29 20.42 0.55
C GLY A 75 -20.63 21.07 0.88
N LYS A 76 -21.38 20.50 1.82
CA LYS A 76 -22.62 21.08 2.34
C LYS A 76 -22.44 21.34 3.83
N VAL A 77 -22.92 22.48 4.30
CA VAL A 77 -22.96 22.85 5.72
C VAL A 77 -24.39 22.78 6.23
N SER A 78 -24.60 22.14 7.37
CA SER A 78 -25.92 21.94 7.99
C SER A 78 -26.01 22.53 9.40
N ALA A 79 -27.22 22.68 9.92
CA ALA A 79 -27.46 23.11 11.29
C ALA A 79 -26.69 22.26 12.31
N GLY A 80 -26.02 22.91 13.25
CA GLY A 80 -25.16 22.29 14.26
C GLY A 80 -23.67 22.25 13.89
N GLU A 81 -23.32 22.57 12.64
CA GLU A 81 -21.92 22.60 12.19
C GLU A 81 -21.24 23.94 12.42
N PHE A 82 -19.92 23.88 12.60
CA PHE A 82 -19.04 25.03 12.84
C PHE A 82 -18.15 25.27 11.64
N ILE A 83 -17.92 26.54 11.33
CA ILE A 83 -17.10 26.97 10.20
C ILE A 83 -16.06 27.97 10.70
N ASN A 84 -14.83 27.85 10.19
CA ASN A 84 -13.72 28.76 10.50
C ASN A 84 -13.45 28.90 12.00
N ASP A 85 -13.57 27.82 12.76
CA ASP A 85 -13.32 27.79 14.20
C ASP A 85 -11.94 28.34 14.60
N ASN A 86 -10.93 27.99 13.81
CA ASN A 86 -9.56 28.41 13.99
C ASN A 86 -9.34 29.90 13.64
N ALA A 87 -10.27 30.54 12.91
CA ALA A 87 -10.16 31.96 12.55
C ALA A 87 -10.38 32.89 13.76
N LEU A 88 -10.88 32.37 14.89
CA LEU A 88 -10.92 33.11 16.15
C LEU A 88 -9.54 33.43 16.72
N PHE A 89 -8.54 32.62 16.39
CA PHE A 89 -7.20 32.72 16.98
C PHE A 89 -6.12 33.03 15.94
N ASN A 90 -6.35 32.69 14.67
CA ASN A 90 -5.36 32.81 13.60
C ASN A 90 -5.91 33.60 12.38
N ASP A 91 -5.00 34.12 11.56
CA ASP A 91 -5.30 34.61 10.22
C ASP A 91 -5.45 33.44 9.25
N ILE A 92 -6.69 33.18 8.82
CA ILE A 92 -7.03 32.10 7.91
C ILE A 92 -7.77 32.69 6.72
N THR A 93 -7.44 32.22 5.52
CA THR A 93 -8.20 32.52 4.30
C THR A 93 -9.22 31.42 4.03
N THR A 94 -10.42 31.80 3.65
CA THR A 94 -11.52 30.89 3.29
C THR A 94 -11.17 30.08 2.03
N GLN A 95 -11.38 28.77 2.07
CA GLN A 95 -10.98 27.86 0.98
C GLN A 95 -12.07 27.65 -0.09
N ALA A 96 -13.31 28.07 0.22
CA ALA A 96 -14.47 27.97 -0.64
C ALA A 96 -15.40 29.16 -0.37
N THR A 97 -16.34 29.42 -1.29
CA THR A 97 -17.45 30.36 -1.11
C THR A 97 -18.61 29.62 -0.45
N LEU A 98 -19.14 30.14 0.65
CA LEU A 98 -20.32 29.58 1.29
C LEU A 98 -21.57 30.32 0.84
N ARG A 99 -22.50 29.61 0.18
CA ARG A 99 -23.79 30.16 -0.27
C ARG A 99 -24.94 29.50 0.49
N ALA A 100 -25.82 30.30 1.08
CA ALA A 100 -27.02 29.80 1.73
C ALA A 100 -27.94 29.14 0.70
N ASN A 101 -28.43 27.92 0.99
CA ASN A 101 -29.43 27.24 0.16
C ASN A 101 -30.84 27.42 0.73
N GLU A 102 -30.94 27.65 2.03
CA GLU A 102 -32.18 27.85 2.78
C GLU A 102 -32.02 29.07 3.71
N SER A 103 -33.14 29.65 4.17
CA SER A 103 -33.11 30.74 5.15
C SER A 103 -32.41 30.23 6.41
N SER A 104 -31.29 30.87 6.78
CA SER A 104 -30.34 30.34 7.75
C SER A 104 -30.08 31.33 8.87
N ILE A 105 -30.00 30.82 10.10
CA ILE A 105 -29.62 31.59 11.30
C ILE A 105 -28.23 31.13 11.72
N VAL A 106 -27.30 32.06 11.84
CA VAL A 106 -25.89 31.79 12.11
C VAL A 106 -25.43 32.63 13.30
N LEU A 107 -24.77 32.01 14.27
CA LEU A 107 -24.02 32.74 15.28
C LEU A 107 -22.64 33.07 14.74
N PHE A 108 -22.26 34.34 14.80
CA PHE A 108 -20.95 34.82 14.37
C PHE A 108 -20.20 35.40 15.55
N LEU A 109 -18.99 34.90 15.76
CA LEU A 109 -18.05 35.45 16.74
C LEU A 109 -16.81 35.94 16.00
N SER A 110 -16.62 37.26 15.96
CA SER A 110 -15.47 37.83 15.28
C SER A 110 -14.19 37.63 16.08
N ARG A 111 -13.08 37.48 15.37
CA ARG A 111 -11.74 37.42 15.96
C ARG A 111 -11.39 38.66 16.77
N GLU A 112 -11.78 39.83 16.27
CA GLU A 112 -11.50 41.10 16.96
C GLU A 112 -12.21 41.16 18.31
N GLN A 113 -13.49 40.82 18.35
CA GLN A 113 -14.28 40.82 19.58
C GLN A 113 -13.78 39.76 20.56
N MET A 114 -13.42 38.56 20.08
CA MET A 114 -12.78 37.54 20.92
C MET A 114 -11.43 38.03 21.48
N ARG A 115 -10.59 38.69 20.67
CA ARG A 115 -9.31 39.23 21.14
C ARG A 115 -9.49 40.33 22.18
N ASN A 116 -10.46 41.21 21.99
CA ASN A 116 -10.81 42.25 22.96
C ASN A 116 -11.32 41.64 24.26
N LEU A 117 -12.16 40.60 24.18
CA LEU A 117 -12.67 39.87 25.33
C LEU A 117 -11.53 39.22 26.13
N LEU A 118 -10.61 38.52 25.46
CA LEU A 118 -9.46 37.87 26.09
C LEU A 118 -8.47 38.87 26.70
N THR A 119 -8.43 40.10 26.21
CA THR A 119 -7.58 41.17 26.77
C THR A 119 -8.15 41.70 28.08
N HIS A 120 -9.48 41.82 28.19
CA HIS A 120 -10.15 42.32 29.40
C HIS A 120 -10.41 41.21 30.44
N HIS A 121 -10.58 39.97 29.99
CA HIS A 121 -10.89 38.80 30.82
C HIS A 121 -9.90 37.65 30.52
N PRO A 122 -8.63 37.74 30.97
CA PRO A 122 -7.61 36.73 30.69
C PRO A 122 -7.92 35.36 31.29
N GLU A 123 -8.79 35.29 32.31
CA GLU A 123 -9.27 34.04 32.91
C GLU A 123 -10.00 33.10 31.94
N ILE A 124 -10.64 33.65 30.90
CA ILE A 124 -11.31 32.85 29.85
C ILE A 124 -10.27 31.99 29.11
N LYS A 125 -9.06 32.52 28.89
CA LYS A 125 -8.01 31.85 28.10
C LYS A 125 -7.61 30.49 28.68
N ASN A 126 -7.59 30.37 30.01
CA ASN A 126 -7.19 29.14 30.70
C ASN A 126 -8.25 28.03 30.60
N ASN A 127 -9.51 28.41 30.36
CA ASN A 127 -10.65 27.51 30.28
C ASN A 127 -11.12 27.28 28.83
N LEU A 128 -10.40 27.80 27.83
CA LEU A 128 -10.67 27.48 26.43
C LEU A 128 -10.06 26.12 26.07
N ASN A 129 -10.91 25.20 25.61
CA ASN A 129 -10.44 23.98 24.96
C ASN A 129 -9.98 24.31 23.55
N MET A 130 -8.74 24.78 23.40
CA MET A 130 -8.15 24.91 22.06
C MET A 130 -8.10 23.50 21.45
N PRO A 131 -8.81 23.23 20.34
CA PRO A 131 -8.50 22.05 19.55
C PRO A 131 -7.02 22.16 19.18
N ALA A 132 -6.24 21.10 19.41
CA ALA A 132 -4.90 21.04 18.88
C ALA A 132 -5.01 21.37 17.39
N LEU A 133 -4.29 22.41 16.95
CA LEU A 133 -4.29 22.89 15.57
C LEU A 133 -4.38 21.68 14.65
N PRO A 134 -5.40 21.57 13.78
CA PRO A 134 -5.25 20.71 12.62
C PRO A 134 -4.00 21.25 11.95
N LYS A 135 -2.89 20.48 11.96
CA LYS A 135 -1.72 20.78 11.14
C LYS A 135 -2.30 21.19 9.82
N VAL A 136 -2.04 22.44 9.40
CA VAL A 136 -2.55 23.02 8.16
C VAL A 136 -2.62 21.88 7.16
N GLN A 137 -3.84 21.45 6.83
CA GLN A 137 -4.08 20.53 5.73
C GLN A 137 -3.76 21.37 4.51
N THR A 138 -2.46 21.63 4.33
CA THR A 138 -1.87 21.95 3.06
C THR A 138 -2.42 20.83 2.21
N GLN A 139 -3.27 21.19 1.24
CA GLN A 139 -3.80 20.25 0.25
C GLN A 139 -2.74 19.18 0.03
N GLN A 140 -3.14 17.91 0.15
CA GLN A 140 -2.26 16.80 -0.20
C GLN A 140 -1.94 16.94 -1.70
N VAL A 141 -0.99 17.82 -2.02
CA VAL A 141 -0.41 17.93 -3.34
C VAL A 141 0.22 16.57 -3.53
N GLN A 142 -0.24 15.84 -4.54
CA GLN A 142 0.36 14.57 -4.91
C GLN A 142 1.87 14.81 -5.06
N GLN A 143 2.66 14.26 -4.13
CA GLN A 143 4.11 14.45 -4.04
C GLN A 143 4.84 13.60 -5.08
N PHE A 144 4.15 12.61 -5.62
CA PHE A 144 4.63 11.74 -6.68
C PHE A 144 3.48 11.26 -7.56
N GLN A 145 3.85 10.84 -8.78
CA GLN A 145 2.90 10.35 -9.77
C GLN A 145 2.19 9.11 -9.21
N ASN A 146 0.85 9.13 -9.22
CA ASN A 146 -0.02 8.05 -8.74
C ASN A 146 -0.01 7.81 -7.21
N GLN A 147 0.17 8.87 -6.43
CA GLN A 147 -0.11 8.83 -4.99
C GLN A 147 -1.61 8.59 -4.75
N ARG A 148 -1.96 7.69 -3.83
CA ARG A 148 -3.36 7.43 -3.47
C ARG A 148 -3.93 8.59 -2.64
N GLU A 149 -5.24 8.82 -2.73
CA GLU A 149 -5.94 9.94 -2.04
C GLU A 149 -5.83 9.89 -0.50
N ASN A 150 -5.60 8.70 0.08
CA ASN A 150 -5.47 8.48 1.53
C ASN A 150 -4.09 7.93 1.91
N GLU A 151 -3.06 8.27 1.12
CA GLU A 151 -1.66 7.84 1.33
C GLU A 151 -0.80 9.07 1.59
N ASN A 152 -0.08 9.09 2.71
CA ASN A 152 0.82 10.17 3.06
C ASN A 152 2.28 9.76 2.81
N THR A 153 3.04 10.64 2.14
CA THR A 153 4.47 10.41 1.91
C THR A 153 5.26 10.76 3.16
N ILE A 154 6.05 9.81 3.65
CA ILE A 154 6.82 9.98 4.88
C ILE A 154 8.26 10.33 4.57
N LEU A 155 8.85 9.60 3.62
CA LEU A 155 10.22 9.81 3.20
C LEU A 155 10.34 9.55 1.70
N LYS A 156 10.78 10.58 0.98
CA LYS A 156 11.22 10.47 -0.41
C LYS A 156 12.74 10.63 -0.42
N THR A 157 13.45 9.59 -0.81
CA THR A 157 14.91 9.59 -0.93
C THR A 157 15.33 9.05 -2.29
N ARG A 158 16.58 9.31 -2.65
CA ARG A 158 17.22 8.78 -3.86
C ARG A 158 18.50 8.06 -3.49
N ARG A 159 19.14 7.43 -4.47
CA ARG A 159 20.47 6.84 -4.33
C ARG A 159 21.48 7.92 -3.89
N HIS A 160 22.42 7.55 -3.04
CA HIS A 160 23.41 8.49 -2.49
C HIS A 160 24.38 8.98 -3.56
N ILE A 161 24.84 10.24 -3.51
CA ILE A 161 25.76 10.81 -4.51
C ILE A 161 27.10 10.03 -4.62
N GLY A 162 27.52 9.38 -3.54
CA GLY A 162 28.70 8.51 -3.51
C GLY A 162 28.64 7.37 -4.53
N ALA A 163 27.44 6.88 -4.84
CA ALA A 163 27.17 5.94 -5.93
C ALA A 163 27.77 6.40 -7.26
N PHE A 164 27.43 7.63 -7.62
CA PHE A 164 27.87 8.29 -8.83
C PHE A 164 29.35 8.65 -8.74
N LEU A 165 29.79 9.20 -7.60
CA LEU A 165 31.15 9.71 -7.42
C LEU A 165 32.20 8.61 -7.57
N THR A 166 31.95 7.41 -7.04
CA THR A 166 32.88 6.28 -7.18
C THR A 166 33.09 5.87 -8.64
N LYS A 167 32.01 5.80 -9.43
CA LYS A 167 32.07 5.53 -10.89
C LYS A 167 32.74 6.67 -11.64
N ALA A 168 32.35 7.92 -11.35
CA ALA A 168 32.87 9.12 -12.00
C ALA A 168 34.38 9.30 -11.76
N VAL A 169 34.87 9.06 -10.55
CA VAL A 169 36.30 9.10 -10.22
C VAL A 169 37.05 8.01 -10.97
N GLY A 170 36.54 6.77 -10.99
CA GLY A 170 37.15 5.67 -11.75
C GLY A 170 37.30 5.99 -13.24
N ILE A 171 36.26 6.52 -13.86
CA ILE A 171 36.29 6.93 -15.28
C ILE A 171 37.24 8.11 -15.49
N SER A 172 37.26 9.07 -14.56
CA SER A 172 38.18 10.22 -14.63
C SER A 172 39.65 9.77 -14.55
N VAL A 173 39.96 8.78 -13.72
CA VAL A 173 41.30 8.17 -13.67
C VAL A 173 41.64 7.48 -15.00
N ILE A 174 40.68 6.77 -15.61
CA ILE A 174 40.89 6.16 -16.95
C ILE A 174 41.18 7.25 -17.99
N ILE A 175 40.44 8.36 -17.98
CA ILE A 175 40.71 9.51 -18.86
C ILE A 175 42.16 10.00 -18.64
N LEU A 176 42.58 10.20 -17.38
CA LEU A 176 43.95 10.62 -17.07
C LEU A 176 45.01 9.63 -17.57
N VAL A 177 44.77 8.33 -17.42
CA VAL A 177 45.67 7.27 -17.94
C VAL A 177 45.73 7.29 -19.46
N VAL A 178 44.60 7.43 -20.15
CA VAL A 178 44.54 7.54 -21.62
C VAL A 178 45.34 8.74 -22.12
N TRP A 179 45.22 9.89 -21.46
CA TRP A 179 45.99 11.09 -21.78
C TRP A 179 47.48 10.90 -21.48
N PHE A 180 47.84 10.32 -20.34
CA PHE A 180 49.22 10.04 -19.98
C PHE A 180 49.90 9.08 -20.99
N VAL A 181 49.24 7.97 -21.34
CA VAL A 181 49.74 7.00 -22.33
C VAL A 181 49.85 7.64 -23.71
N SER A 182 48.86 8.43 -24.12
CA SER A 182 48.88 9.11 -25.42
C SER A 182 50.00 10.16 -25.51
N ALA A 183 50.25 10.91 -24.43
CA ALA A 183 51.33 11.90 -24.37
C ALA A 183 52.72 11.25 -24.37
N THR A 184 52.92 10.19 -23.58
CA THR A 184 54.19 9.44 -23.53
C THR A 184 54.52 8.80 -24.87
N LEU A 185 53.53 8.18 -25.52
CA LEU A 185 53.73 7.48 -26.79
C LEU A 185 53.89 8.44 -27.98
N ALA A 186 53.24 9.61 -27.95
CA ALA A 186 53.50 10.71 -28.90
C ALA A 186 54.93 11.26 -28.82
N GLY A 187 55.56 11.23 -27.64
CA GLY A 187 56.97 11.61 -27.46
C GLY A 187 57.96 10.57 -28.00
N LEU A 188 57.55 9.29 -28.09
CA LEU A 188 58.40 8.18 -28.55
C LEU A 188 58.30 7.92 -30.06
N ILE A 189 57.12 8.10 -30.65
CA ILE A 189 56.85 7.77 -32.06
C ILE A 189 56.52 9.06 -32.81
N ALA A 190 57.50 9.59 -33.54
CA ALA A 190 57.32 10.78 -34.35
C ALA A 190 56.33 10.53 -35.52
N GLY A 191 55.42 11.48 -35.76
CA GLY A 191 54.57 11.51 -36.95
C GLY A 191 53.17 10.92 -36.82
N PHE A 192 52.80 10.28 -35.70
CA PHE A 192 51.44 9.76 -35.50
C PHE A 192 50.66 10.61 -34.46
N PRO A 193 49.46 11.15 -34.80
CA PRO A 193 48.77 12.10 -33.94
C PRO A 193 47.98 11.40 -32.83
N MET A 194 48.67 10.79 -31.86
CA MET A 194 48.01 10.05 -30.76
C MET A 194 47.06 10.88 -29.91
N LEU A 195 47.31 12.19 -29.82
CA LEU A 195 46.41 13.13 -29.15
C LEU A 195 45.03 13.24 -29.84
N LEU A 196 44.94 12.94 -31.15
CA LEU A 196 43.65 12.88 -31.86
C LEU A 196 42.81 11.65 -31.48
N ILE A 197 43.41 10.59 -30.91
CA ILE A 197 42.70 9.40 -30.43
C ILE A 197 42.25 9.60 -28.97
N ALA A 198 43.02 10.34 -28.17
CA ALA A 198 42.66 10.67 -26.79
C ALA A 198 41.39 11.54 -26.69
N LEU A 199 41.16 12.42 -27.67
CA LEU A 199 39.97 13.28 -27.73
C LEU A 199 38.65 12.50 -27.83
N PRO A 200 38.41 11.63 -28.84
CA PRO A 200 37.18 10.85 -28.92
C PRO A 200 37.03 9.88 -27.74
N ALA A 201 38.12 9.31 -27.22
CA ALA A 201 38.07 8.50 -26.01
C ALA A 201 37.57 9.31 -24.79
N THR A 202 38.03 10.55 -24.64
CA THR A 202 37.57 11.46 -23.58
C THR A 202 36.09 11.80 -23.75
N VAL A 203 35.62 12.03 -24.98
CA VAL A 203 34.19 12.27 -25.26
C VAL A 203 33.35 11.06 -24.89
N ILE A 204 33.75 9.85 -25.28
CA ILE A 204 33.04 8.60 -24.95
C ILE A 204 32.98 8.39 -23.44
N LEU A 205 34.12 8.55 -22.74
CA LEU A 205 34.18 8.40 -21.29
C LEU A 205 33.40 9.51 -20.56
N GLY A 206 33.39 10.74 -21.09
CA GLY A 206 32.57 11.84 -20.59
C GLY A 206 31.07 11.60 -20.76
N LEU A 207 30.64 11.08 -21.91
CA LEU A 207 29.26 10.63 -22.12
C LEU A 207 28.88 9.51 -21.16
N LEU A 208 29.82 8.61 -20.84
CA LEU A 208 29.62 7.53 -19.88
C LEU A 208 29.48 8.06 -18.43
N ILE A 209 30.20 9.11 -18.06
CA ILE A 209 29.96 9.85 -16.80
C ILE A 209 28.56 10.47 -16.81
N GLY A 210 28.18 11.15 -17.90
CA GLY A 210 26.85 11.72 -18.06
C GLY A 210 25.74 10.65 -17.95
N TYR A 211 25.95 9.48 -18.55
CA TYR A 211 25.05 8.34 -18.43
C TYR A 211 24.86 7.92 -16.97
N TYR A 212 25.95 7.70 -16.22
CA TYR A 212 25.85 7.32 -14.80
C TYR A 212 25.25 8.43 -13.93
N TYR A 213 25.46 9.70 -14.29
CA TYR A 213 24.81 10.82 -13.61
C TYR A 213 23.30 10.76 -13.78
N ILE A 214 22.82 10.55 -15.01
CA ILE A 214 21.39 10.47 -15.30
C ILE A 214 20.79 9.24 -14.59
N GLU A 215 21.45 8.08 -14.67
CA GLU A 215 21.03 6.85 -13.97
C GLU A 215 20.90 7.08 -12.46
N TRP A 216 21.91 7.68 -11.82
CA TRP A 216 21.85 8.05 -10.41
C TRP A 216 20.71 9.03 -10.09
N SER A 217 20.46 10.01 -10.96
CA SER A 217 19.47 11.06 -10.72
C SER A 217 18.02 10.59 -10.85
N ASN A 218 17.78 9.50 -11.58
CA ASN A 218 16.45 9.02 -11.93
C ASN A 218 15.89 7.94 -10.97
N ASP A 219 16.74 7.29 -10.18
CA ASP A 219 16.34 6.28 -9.21
C ASP A 219 15.71 6.92 -7.97
N GLU A 220 14.51 6.47 -7.60
CA GLU A 220 13.73 7.04 -6.51
C GLU A 220 13.17 5.96 -5.56
N LEU A 221 13.29 6.20 -4.26
CA LEU A 221 12.70 5.39 -3.20
C LEU A 221 11.71 6.25 -2.41
N ILE A 222 10.45 5.83 -2.41
CA ILE A 222 9.34 6.52 -1.75
C ILE A 222 8.80 5.60 -0.67
N ILE A 223 8.70 6.11 0.55
CA ILE A 223 8.13 5.41 1.69
C ILE A 223 6.90 6.18 2.14
N THR A 224 5.77 5.50 2.12
CA THR A 224 4.47 6.03 2.53
C THR A 224 3.99 5.37 3.83
N ASP A 225 2.85 5.81 4.31
CA ASP A 225 2.15 5.20 5.46
C ASP A 225 1.52 3.84 5.14
N ARG A 226 1.45 3.45 3.85
CA ARG A 226 0.84 2.19 3.40
C ARG A 226 1.80 1.24 2.70
N ARG A 227 2.83 1.75 2.01
CA ARG A 227 3.73 0.92 1.17
C ARG A 227 5.10 1.55 0.98
N VAL A 228 6.04 0.74 0.51
CA VAL A 228 7.36 1.15 0.04
C VAL A 228 7.41 0.97 -1.48
N ILE A 229 7.79 2.02 -2.19
CA ILE A 229 7.84 2.09 -3.65
C ILE A 229 9.28 2.33 -4.09
N ASN A 230 9.82 1.46 -4.92
CA ASN A 230 11.13 1.61 -5.53
C ASN A 230 10.98 1.75 -7.05
N ILE A 231 11.43 2.88 -7.60
CA ILE A 231 11.35 3.22 -9.02
C ILE A 231 12.77 3.29 -9.58
N GLN A 232 13.07 2.41 -10.54
CA GLN A 232 14.34 2.37 -11.25
C GLN A 232 14.11 2.67 -12.73
N ARG A 233 14.89 3.60 -13.29
CA ARG A 233 14.71 4.08 -14.67
C ARG A 233 16.02 4.02 -15.43
N THR A 234 16.15 3.03 -16.30
CA THR A 234 17.33 2.82 -17.15
C THR A 234 17.14 3.47 -18.50
N ILE A 235 17.94 4.51 -18.78
CA ILE A 235 17.78 5.37 -19.96
C ILE A 235 18.21 4.66 -21.24
N LEU A 236 19.31 3.88 -21.20
CA LEU A 236 19.87 3.23 -22.40
C LEU A 236 18.88 2.25 -23.05
N ASN A 237 18.16 1.51 -22.22
CA ASN A 237 17.18 0.51 -22.68
C ASN A 237 15.74 1.02 -22.57
N PHE A 238 15.54 2.30 -22.22
CA PHE A 238 14.23 2.89 -21.92
C PHE A 238 13.39 1.99 -21.01
N GLN A 239 14.03 1.46 -19.97
CA GLN A 239 13.41 0.52 -19.06
C GLN A 239 12.95 1.25 -17.80
N THR A 240 11.68 1.09 -17.42
CA THR A 240 11.19 1.56 -16.11
C THR A 240 10.68 0.37 -15.31
N HIS A 241 11.34 0.11 -14.19
CA HIS A 241 11.03 -0.96 -13.26
C HIS A 241 10.48 -0.35 -11.97
N VAL A 242 9.25 -0.70 -11.59
CA VAL A 242 8.57 -0.19 -10.39
C VAL A 242 8.17 -1.36 -9.50
N ASN A 243 8.69 -1.37 -8.28
CA ASN A 243 8.40 -2.40 -7.30
C ASN A 243 7.66 -1.77 -6.10
N GLU A 244 6.51 -2.33 -5.73
CA GLU A 244 5.68 -1.87 -4.63
C GLU A 244 5.50 -3.00 -3.60
N ILE A 245 5.80 -2.70 -2.33
CA ILE A 245 5.56 -3.61 -1.20
C ILE A 245 4.62 -2.94 -0.18
N PRO A 246 3.49 -3.56 0.19
CA PRO A 246 2.67 -3.16 1.33
C PRO A 246 3.44 -3.15 2.66
N LEU A 247 3.20 -2.17 3.53
CA LEU A 247 3.98 -1.97 4.76
C LEU A 247 3.81 -3.11 5.77
N ASP A 248 2.67 -3.80 5.75
CA ASP A 248 2.37 -4.97 6.58
C ASP A 248 2.99 -6.27 6.07
N ALA A 249 3.23 -6.39 4.76
CA ALA A 249 3.97 -7.51 4.16
C ALA A 249 5.47 -7.51 4.52
N ILE A 250 6.01 -6.40 5.04
CA ILE A 250 7.41 -6.28 5.44
C ILE A 250 7.67 -6.94 6.81
N HIS A 251 8.36 -8.09 6.80
CA HIS A 251 8.72 -8.80 8.04
C HIS A 251 9.98 -8.26 8.68
N GLU A 252 11.03 -8.09 7.88
CA GLU A 252 12.36 -7.71 8.36
C GLU A 252 13.01 -6.70 7.41
N VAL A 253 13.61 -5.66 7.97
CA VAL A 253 14.43 -4.70 7.24
C VAL A 253 15.84 -4.80 7.77
N ASN A 254 16.73 -5.40 6.99
CA ASN A 254 18.14 -5.58 7.34
C ASN A 254 18.99 -4.48 6.70
N VAL A 255 19.83 -3.83 7.49
CA VAL A 255 20.82 -2.87 6.96
C VAL A 255 22.12 -3.61 6.74
N ALA A 256 22.51 -3.76 5.48
CA ALA A 256 23.82 -4.23 5.09
C ALA A 256 24.75 -3.02 4.94
N LEU A 257 25.63 -2.84 5.93
CA LEU A 257 26.69 -1.84 5.82
C LEU A 257 27.70 -2.28 4.73
N PRO A 258 28.28 -1.33 3.98
CA PRO A 258 29.31 -1.65 3.00
C PRO A 258 30.44 -2.49 3.63
N PRO A 259 31.02 -3.45 2.88
CA PRO A 259 32.17 -4.22 3.36
C PRO A 259 33.32 -3.27 3.76
N ILE A 260 34.23 -3.74 4.63
CA ILE A 260 35.34 -2.93 5.19
C ILE A 260 36.21 -2.31 4.09
N THR A 261 36.20 -2.89 2.89
CA THR A 261 36.87 -2.38 1.67
C THR A 261 36.30 -1.05 1.17
N ASP A 262 35.05 -0.71 1.49
CA ASP A 262 34.42 0.57 1.12
C ASP A 262 34.43 1.55 2.31
N VAL A 263 35.64 2.02 2.65
CA VAL A 263 35.87 3.04 3.69
C VAL A 263 35.12 4.34 3.37
N VAL A 264 34.97 4.64 2.08
CA VAL A 264 34.28 5.83 1.57
C VAL A 264 32.78 5.75 1.87
N GLY A 265 32.17 4.57 1.74
CA GLY A 265 30.76 4.37 2.07
C GLY A 265 30.39 4.64 3.53
N ARG A 266 31.26 4.25 4.47
CA ARG A 266 31.05 4.53 5.89
C ARG A 266 31.23 6.01 6.22
N PHE A 267 32.20 6.67 5.60
CA PHE A 267 32.45 8.10 5.82
C PHE A 267 31.32 8.97 5.24
N LEU A 268 30.82 8.61 4.06
CA LEU A 268 29.74 9.33 3.38
C LEU A 268 28.33 8.93 3.86
N GLY A 269 28.22 7.95 4.76
CA GLY A 269 26.96 7.58 5.40
C GLY A 269 25.94 6.87 4.50
N TYR A 270 26.38 6.17 3.46
CA TYR A 270 25.50 5.36 2.61
C TYR A 270 25.68 3.86 2.84
N GLY A 271 24.64 3.07 2.59
CA GLY A 271 24.69 1.61 2.69
C GLY A 271 23.50 0.96 2.00
N SER A 272 23.39 -0.36 2.08
CA SER A 272 22.28 -1.09 1.48
C SER A 272 21.26 -1.56 2.50
N ILE A 273 20.01 -1.63 2.07
CA ILE A 273 18.87 -2.07 2.86
C ILE A 273 18.26 -3.27 2.13
N ILE A 274 18.09 -4.37 2.85
CA ILE A 274 17.45 -5.58 2.35
C ILE A 274 16.11 -5.68 3.06
N ILE A 275 15.03 -5.49 2.31
CA ILE A 275 13.66 -5.65 2.79
C ILE A 275 13.25 -7.09 2.48
N LYS A 276 12.93 -7.85 3.53
CA LYS A 276 12.39 -9.19 3.40
C LYS A 276 10.88 -9.19 3.57
N THR A 277 10.21 -9.84 2.63
CA THR A 277 8.75 -10.05 2.63
C THR A 277 8.43 -11.49 3.02
N SER A 278 7.18 -11.93 2.87
CA SER A 278 6.68 -13.18 3.48
C SER A 278 7.35 -14.45 2.95
N GLY A 279 8.15 -14.35 1.88
CA GLY A 279 9.00 -15.42 1.37
C GLY A 279 10.46 -15.01 1.21
N ASP A 280 11.38 -15.94 1.47
CA ASP A 280 12.83 -15.75 1.32
C ASP A 280 13.29 -15.46 -0.12
N ALA A 281 12.46 -15.78 -1.13
CA ALA A 281 12.77 -15.61 -2.55
C ALA A 281 12.52 -14.19 -3.10
N ASN A 282 11.78 -13.35 -2.37
CA ASN A 282 11.26 -12.07 -2.89
C ASN A 282 11.86 -10.84 -2.18
N ASN A 283 13.10 -10.96 -1.71
CA ASN A 283 13.79 -9.89 -0.99
C ASN A 283 14.15 -8.73 -1.93
N ILE A 284 13.76 -7.51 -1.56
CA ILE A 284 14.23 -6.32 -2.26
C ILE A 284 15.55 -5.88 -1.65
N ARG A 285 16.55 -5.68 -2.51
CA ARG A 285 17.82 -5.06 -2.14
C ARG A 285 17.85 -3.64 -2.70
N LEU A 286 17.91 -2.67 -1.79
CA LEU A 286 18.08 -1.25 -2.08
C LEU A 286 19.54 -0.90 -1.79
N ASP A 287 20.32 -0.66 -2.84
CA ASP A 287 21.74 -0.35 -2.68
C ASP A 287 22.00 1.16 -2.57
N GLU A 288 23.03 1.52 -1.80
CA GLU A 288 23.58 2.88 -1.71
C GLU A 288 22.57 3.95 -1.29
N ILE A 289 21.73 3.62 -0.31
CA ILE A 289 20.76 4.51 0.30
C ILE A 289 21.45 5.46 1.30
N PRO A 290 21.16 6.78 1.26
CA PRO A 290 21.64 7.73 2.26
C PRO A 290 21.10 7.40 3.65
N ASN A 291 21.96 7.40 4.66
CA ASN A 291 21.60 7.13 6.05
C ASN A 291 20.66 5.92 6.20
N PRO A 292 21.11 4.71 5.87
CA PRO A 292 20.24 3.54 5.79
C PRO A 292 19.55 3.21 7.12
N LYS A 293 20.17 3.59 8.26
CA LYS A 293 19.56 3.47 9.59
C LYS A 293 18.32 4.36 9.76
N ASN A 294 18.32 5.58 9.23
CA ASN A 294 17.16 6.48 9.31
C ASN A 294 16.01 5.93 8.47
N VAL A 295 16.31 5.39 7.28
CA VAL A 295 15.32 4.75 6.41
C VAL A 295 14.74 3.50 7.07
N GLN A 296 15.60 2.63 7.63
CA GLN A 296 15.18 1.46 8.40
C GLN A 296 14.27 1.86 9.58
N GLN A 297 14.66 2.86 10.37
CA GLN A 297 13.88 3.34 11.50
C GLN A 297 12.55 3.96 11.05
N ALA A 298 12.53 4.68 9.93
CA ALA A 298 11.29 5.19 9.35
C ALA A 298 10.33 4.05 8.97
N ILE A 299 10.82 3.01 8.28
CA ILE A 299 9.97 1.84 7.93
C ILE A 299 9.45 1.16 9.20
N PHE A 300 10.30 0.88 10.19
CA PHE A 300 9.87 0.22 11.43
C PHE A 300 8.88 1.05 12.26
N THR A 301 9.15 2.33 12.45
CA THR A 301 8.29 3.22 13.23
C THR A 301 6.91 3.30 12.58
N ASN A 302 6.86 3.44 11.26
CA ASN A 302 5.59 3.52 10.54
C ASN A 302 4.86 2.19 10.49
N ARG A 303 5.56 1.07 10.32
CA ARG A 303 4.95 -0.26 10.44
C ARG A 303 4.31 -0.44 11.80
N GLN A 304 5.00 -0.04 12.87
CA GLN A 304 4.47 -0.11 14.23
C GLN A 304 3.25 0.80 14.41
N ASN A 305 3.30 2.04 13.92
CA ASN A 305 2.17 2.97 13.97
C ASN A 305 0.96 2.41 13.19
N TYR A 306 1.20 1.84 12.01
CA TYR A 306 0.16 1.19 11.20
C TYR A 306 -0.47 0.01 11.95
N GLN A 307 0.34 -0.87 12.55
CA GLN A 307 -0.16 -1.98 13.37
C GLN A 307 -0.91 -1.51 14.64
N GLN A 308 -0.47 -0.44 15.29
CA GLN A 308 -1.13 0.11 16.46
C GLN A 308 -2.49 0.75 16.10
N ALA A 309 -2.54 1.54 15.03
CA ALA A 309 -3.79 2.12 14.52
C ALA A 309 -4.83 1.03 14.23
N GLN A 310 -4.40 -0.10 13.65
CA GLN A 310 -5.25 -1.26 13.41
C GLN A 310 -5.77 -1.92 14.70
N LEU A 311 -4.92 -2.06 15.72
CA LEU A 311 -5.33 -2.60 17.02
C LEU A 311 -6.30 -1.67 17.75
N GLU A 312 -6.11 -0.35 17.65
CA GLU A 312 -7.01 0.64 18.23
C GLU A 312 -8.36 0.66 17.53
N GLU A 313 -8.38 0.59 16.19
CA GLU A 313 -9.60 0.45 15.40
C GLU A 313 -10.38 -0.80 15.84
N ASN A 314 -9.72 -1.95 15.92
CA ASN A 314 -10.32 -3.19 16.41
C ASN A 314 -10.84 -3.07 17.85
N ARG A 315 -10.09 -2.42 18.75
CA ARG A 315 -10.53 -2.18 20.14
C ARG A 315 -11.74 -1.27 20.23
N ASN A 316 -11.80 -0.22 19.41
CA ASN A 316 -12.91 0.72 19.37
C ASN A 316 -14.16 0.05 18.79
N ALA A 317 -14.01 -0.77 17.74
CA ALA A 317 -15.09 -1.60 17.21
C ALA A 317 -15.66 -2.55 18.28
N MET A 318 -14.78 -3.28 18.99
CA MET A 318 -15.19 -4.18 20.09
C MET A 318 -15.93 -3.44 21.22
N ARG A 319 -15.45 -2.25 21.61
CA ARG A 319 -16.09 -1.43 22.67
C ARG A 319 -17.48 -0.93 22.27
N GLY A 320 -17.61 -0.44 21.04
CA GLY A 320 -18.90 0.06 20.52
C GLY A 320 -19.96 -1.03 20.49
N GLU A 321 -19.57 -2.26 20.18
CA GLU A 321 -20.50 -3.39 20.09
C GLU A 321 -20.81 -4.03 21.44
N LEU A 322 -19.83 -4.10 22.36
CA LEU A 322 -20.08 -4.49 23.75
C LEU A 322 -21.09 -3.54 24.42
N ALA A 323 -21.02 -2.24 24.10
CA ALA A 323 -22.01 -1.26 24.54
C ALA A 323 -23.41 -1.53 23.97
N LYS A 324 -23.53 -2.02 22.72
CA LYS A 324 -24.82 -2.43 22.13
C LYS A 324 -25.43 -3.64 22.84
N VAL A 325 -24.61 -4.62 23.21
CA VAL A 325 -25.06 -5.86 23.89
C VAL A 325 -25.43 -5.62 25.35
N ILE A 326 -24.66 -4.82 26.08
CA ILE A 326 -24.93 -4.49 27.49
C ILE A 326 -26.05 -3.45 27.62
N GLY A 327 -26.22 -2.56 26.64
CA GLY A 327 -27.12 -1.39 26.68
C GLY A 327 -28.52 -1.60 26.08
N GLY A 328 -28.88 -2.79 25.62
CA GLY A 328 -30.27 -3.13 25.26
C GLY A 328 -30.95 -2.22 24.23
N THR A 329 -30.22 -1.60 23.30
CA THR A 329 -30.82 -0.90 22.16
C THR A 329 -30.06 -1.22 20.86
N PRO A 330 -30.70 -1.89 19.89
CA PRO A 330 -30.10 -2.16 18.60
C PRO A 330 -30.09 -0.85 17.80
N THR A 331 -29.01 -0.09 17.90
CA THR A 331 -28.78 1.00 16.95
C THR A 331 -28.24 0.37 15.68
N ALA A 332 -29.06 0.47 14.63
CA ALA A 332 -28.82 0.03 13.26
C ALA A 332 -27.34 0.17 12.86
N GLY A 333 -26.82 -0.87 12.21
CA GLY A 333 -25.53 -0.79 11.56
C GLY A 333 -25.49 0.45 10.69
N MET A 334 -24.51 1.32 10.95
CA MET A 334 -24.01 2.21 9.92
C MET A 334 -23.59 1.28 8.78
N ALA A 335 -24.42 1.26 7.73
CA ALA A 335 -24.05 0.64 6.48
C ALA A 335 -22.69 1.23 6.12
N ALA A 336 -21.67 0.36 6.13
CA ALA A 336 -20.47 0.63 5.39
C ALA A 336 -20.94 1.00 3.98
N ASP A 337 -20.66 2.23 3.59
CA ASP A 337 -20.93 2.73 2.25
C ASP A 337 -20.06 1.89 1.30
N THR A 338 -20.58 0.74 0.89
CA THR A 338 -19.96 -0.17 -0.09
C THR A 338 -20.23 0.28 -1.51
N GLY A 339 -20.64 1.54 -1.68
CA GLY A 339 -20.56 2.24 -2.95
C GLY A 339 -19.10 2.33 -3.38
N ALA A 340 -18.62 1.31 -4.10
CA ALA A 340 -17.54 1.53 -5.04
C ALA A 340 -17.94 2.78 -5.85
N PRO A 341 -17.09 3.82 -5.94
CA PRO A 341 -17.38 4.91 -6.86
C PRO A 341 -17.65 4.25 -8.22
N PRO A 342 -18.75 4.61 -8.92
CA PRO A 342 -19.14 3.94 -10.14
C PRO A 342 -17.94 3.98 -11.10
N GLY A 343 -17.29 2.83 -11.25
CA GLY A 343 -16.26 2.65 -12.25
C GLY A 343 -16.91 2.98 -13.57
N VAL A 344 -16.30 3.90 -14.33
CA VAL A 344 -16.82 4.33 -15.62
C VAL A 344 -17.04 3.08 -16.47
N THR A 345 -18.31 2.68 -16.64
CA THR A 345 -18.71 1.54 -17.45
C THR A 345 -18.48 1.92 -18.90
N ASN A 346 -17.25 1.78 -19.37
CA ASN A 346 -16.96 1.87 -20.78
C ASN A 346 -17.46 0.59 -21.45
N GLN A 347 -18.39 0.73 -22.40
CA GLN A 347 -18.78 -0.39 -23.26
C GLN A 347 -17.53 -0.93 -23.97
N PRO A 348 -17.37 -2.27 -24.08
CA PRO A 348 -16.20 -2.86 -24.72
C PRO A 348 -16.22 -2.56 -26.22
N GLY A 349 -15.42 -1.59 -26.65
CA GLY A 349 -15.12 -1.31 -28.05
C GLY A 349 -14.01 -2.21 -28.60
N LEU A 350 -13.81 -2.19 -29.92
CA LEU A 350 -12.77 -2.98 -30.61
C LEU A 350 -11.34 -2.66 -30.15
N PHE A 351 -11.09 -1.44 -29.68
CA PHE A 351 -9.78 -0.97 -29.18
C PHE A 351 -9.79 -0.62 -27.69
N THR A 352 -10.85 -1.02 -26.98
CA THR A 352 -10.93 -0.80 -25.53
C THR A 352 -9.99 -1.78 -24.84
N LEU A 353 -8.87 -1.26 -24.34
CA LEU A 353 -7.84 -2.05 -23.65
C LEU A 353 -8.20 -2.33 -22.19
N GLU A 354 -9.10 -1.53 -21.62
CA GLU A 354 -9.55 -1.61 -20.23
C GLU A 354 -11.06 -1.32 -20.18
N TYR A 355 -11.82 -2.21 -19.53
CA TYR A 355 -13.22 -1.95 -19.21
C TYR A 355 -13.61 -2.63 -17.91
N THR A 356 -14.62 -2.07 -17.23
CA THR A 356 -15.16 -2.63 -15.99
C THR A 356 -16.43 -3.42 -16.32
N ASN A 357 -16.52 -4.64 -15.83
CA ASN A 357 -17.67 -5.52 -16.00
C ASN A 357 -18.79 -5.18 -15.01
N ASP A 358 -20.01 -5.70 -15.22
CA ASP A 358 -21.17 -5.47 -14.32
C ASP A 358 -20.92 -5.94 -12.87
N LYS A 359 -19.96 -6.85 -12.69
CA LYS A 359 -19.50 -7.35 -11.38
C LYS A 359 -18.50 -6.43 -10.67
N GLY A 360 -18.09 -5.31 -11.29
CA GLY A 360 -17.03 -4.44 -10.78
C GLY A 360 -15.59 -4.94 -11.04
N GLU A 361 -15.44 -6.05 -11.78
CA GLU A 361 -14.13 -6.58 -12.19
C GLU A 361 -13.56 -5.77 -13.36
N THR A 362 -12.30 -5.36 -13.28
CA THR A 362 -11.63 -4.66 -14.40
C THR A 362 -10.95 -5.67 -15.30
N VAL A 363 -11.29 -5.64 -16.59
CA VAL A 363 -10.72 -6.51 -17.61
C VAL A 363 -9.71 -5.73 -18.44
N TYR A 364 -8.49 -6.26 -18.49
CA TYR A 364 -7.38 -5.75 -19.28
C TYR A 364 -7.11 -6.66 -20.48
N ARG A 365 -6.90 -6.04 -21.64
CA ARG A 365 -6.55 -6.71 -22.89
C ARG A 365 -5.14 -6.34 -23.33
N LYS A 366 -4.52 -7.22 -24.13
CA LYS A 366 -3.23 -6.95 -24.76
C LYS A 366 -3.32 -5.73 -25.67
N HIS A 367 -2.26 -4.93 -25.73
CA HIS A 367 -2.23 -3.76 -26.59
C HIS A 367 -2.37 -4.13 -28.08
N TRP A 368 -3.06 -3.34 -28.91
CA TRP A 368 -3.26 -3.64 -30.34
C TRP A 368 -1.97 -3.62 -31.17
N LEU A 369 -0.92 -2.90 -30.71
CA LEU A 369 0.42 -2.99 -31.31
C LEU A 369 0.98 -4.42 -31.29
N VAL A 370 0.60 -5.23 -30.30
CA VAL A 370 1.02 -6.63 -30.21
C VAL A 370 0.42 -7.43 -31.38
N LEU A 371 -0.86 -7.21 -31.67
CA LEU A 371 -1.50 -7.78 -32.85
C LEU A 371 -0.77 -7.33 -34.12
N LEU A 372 -0.51 -6.02 -34.26
CA LEU A 372 0.19 -5.47 -35.42
C LEU A 372 1.57 -6.11 -35.62
N ALA A 373 2.37 -6.21 -34.56
CA ALA A 373 3.68 -6.86 -34.62
C ALA A 373 3.59 -8.33 -35.04
N HIS A 374 2.54 -9.05 -34.60
CA HIS A 374 2.35 -10.46 -34.92
C HIS A 374 1.82 -10.69 -36.35
N ILE A 375 1.03 -9.77 -36.92
CA ILE A 375 0.48 -9.87 -38.29
C ILE A 375 1.46 -9.40 -39.38
N VAL A 376 2.48 -8.60 -39.05
CA VAL A 376 3.43 -8.05 -40.05
C VAL A 376 4.09 -9.16 -40.88
N PRO A 377 4.67 -10.23 -40.32
CA PRO A 377 5.24 -11.33 -41.12
C PRO A 377 4.23 -11.99 -42.06
N ALA A 378 3.00 -12.24 -41.57
CA ALA A 378 1.92 -12.80 -42.39
C ALA A 378 1.51 -11.84 -43.52
N SER A 379 1.44 -10.53 -43.24
CA SER A 379 1.14 -9.52 -44.27
C SER A 379 2.22 -9.45 -45.34
N ILE A 380 3.49 -9.58 -44.98
CA ILE A 380 4.62 -9.65 -45.93
C ILE A 380 4.49 -10.90 -46.80
N LEU A 381 4.25 -12.07 -46.20
CA LEU A 381 4.04 -13.31 -46.95
C LEU A 381 2.85 -13.22 -47.91
N PHE A 382 1.76 -12.58 -47.48
CA PHE A 382 0.59 -12.36 -48.31
C PHE A 382 0.90 -11.46 -49.52
N VAL A 383 1.61 -10.35 -49.30
CA VAL A 383 2.04 -9.42 -50.37
C VAL A 383 3.04 -10.09 -51.31
N VAL A 384 4.00 -10.87 -50.78
CA VAL A 384 4.93 -11.67 -51.59
C VAL A 384 4.17 -12.70 -52.43
N GLY A 385 3.16 -13.36 -51.85
CA GLY A 385 2.28 -14.28 -52.57
C GLY A 385 1.56 -13.60 -53.74
N ILE A 386 0.97 -12.42 -53.52
CA ILE A 386 0.34 -11.61 -54.57
C ILE A 386 1.36 -11.25 -55.66
N PHE A 387 2.56 -10.82 -55.26
CA PHE A 387 3.61 -10.43 -56.20
C PHE A 387 4.07 -11.61 -57.07
N VAL A 388 4.30 -12.78 -56.46
CA VAL A 388 4.68 -14.01 -57.19
C VAL A 388 3.55 -14.47 -58.12
N LEU A 389 2.28 -14.34 -57.70
CA LEU A 389 1.12 -14.63 -58.54
C LEU A 389 1.06 -13.73 -59.77
N LEU A 390 1.35 -12.43 -59.60
CA LEU A 390 1.34 -11.44 -60.69
C LEU A 390 2.47 -11.66 -61.70
N ILE A 391 3.66 -12.07 -61.26
CA ILE A 391 4.78 -12.36 -62.17
C ILE A 391 4.58 -13.71 -62.88
N GLY A 392 3.96 -14.69 -62.22
CA GLY A 392 3.60 -15.97 -62.83
C GLY A 392 4.76 -16.98 -62.98
N VAL A 393 5.89 -16.79 -62.30
CA VAL A 393 7.11 -17.62 -62.45
C VAL A 393 6.89 -19.09 -62.07
N VAL A 394 6.03 -19.36 -61.07
CA VAL A 394 5.89 -20.69 -60.44
C VAL A 394 4.46 -21.25 -60.58
N GLY A 395 3.67 -20.71 -61.50
CA GLY A 395 2.24 -21.03 -61.64
C GLY A 395 1.37 -20.50 -60.48
N PRO A 396 0.04 -20.63 -60.55
CA PRO A 396 -0.87 -19.98 -59.60
C PRO A 396 -1.03 -20.72 -58.26
N ILE A 397 -0.77 -22.03 -58.22
CA ILE A 397 -1.08 -22.87 -57.05
C ILE A 397 -0.22 -22.48 -55.84
N ILE A 398 1.09 -22.33 -56.03
CA ILE A 398 2.04 -22.02 -54.96
C ILE A 398 1.75 -20.68 -54.28
N PRO A 399 1.63 -19.54 -55.00
CA PRO A 399 1.30 -18.27 -54.35
C PRO A 399 -0.08 -18.28 -53.67
N LEU A 400 -1.08 -19.00 -54.22
CA LEU A 400 -2.37 -19.17 -53.55
C LEU A 400 -2.25 -19.92 -52.22
N ILE A 401 -1.42 -20.97 -52.15
CA ILE A 401 -1.14 -21.68 -50.90
C ILE A 401 -0.45 -20.75 -49.89
N VAL A 402 0.55 -19.99 -50.33
CA VAL A 402 1.26 -19.02 -49.46
C VAL A 402 0.28 -17.97 -48.91
N MET A 403 -0.59 -17.43 -49.76
CA MET A 403 -1.62 -16.48 -49.35
C MET A 403 -2.64 -17.10 -48.38
N ALA A 404 -3.06 -18.35 -48.61
CA ALA A 404 -3.97 -19.06 -47.72
C ALA A 404 -3.34 -19.32 -46.34
N LEU A 405 -2.07 -19.72 -46.30
CA LEU A 405 -1.32 -19.89 -45.05
C LEU A 405 -1.13 -18.57 -44.31
N ALA A 406 -0.83 -17.49 -45.03
CA ALA A 406 -0.72 -16.15 -44.45
C ALA A 406 -2.07 -15.66 -43.88
N ALA A 407 -3.17 -15.89 -44.58
CA ALA A 407 -4.52 -15.57 -44.10
C ALA A 407 -4.91 -16.41 -42.86
N LEU A 408 -4.56 -17.70 -42.86
CA LEU A 408 -4.76 -18.56 -41.70
C LEU A 408 -3.94 -18.07 -40.49
N TRP A 409 -2.68 -17.69 -40.70
CA TRP A 409 -1.85 -17.10 -39.66
C TRP A 409 -2.48 -15.80 -39.14
N PHE A 410 -2.93 -14.89 -40.01
CA PHE A 410 -3.62 -13.67 -39.61
C PHE A 410 -4.84 -13.95 -38.74
N TYR A 411 -5.67 -14.94 -39.13
CA TYR A 411 -6.84 -15.34 -38.35
C TYR A 411 -6.47 -15.88 -36.97
N ILE A 412 -5.43 -16.74 -36.89
CA ILE A 412 -4.93 -17.28 -35.62
C ILE A 412 -4.40 -16.16 -34.72
N ALA A 413 -3.67 -15.20 -35.30
CA ALA A 413 -3.10 -14.05 -34.58
C ALA A 413 -4.19 -13.13 -34.00
N ASP A 414 -5.21 -12.81 -34.80
CA ASP A 414 -6.36 -12.01 -34.37
C ASP A 414 -7.15 -12.74 -33.26
N TRP A 415 -7.35 -14.05 -33.41
CA TRP A 415 -8.04 -14.85 -32.42
C TRP A 415 -7.29 -14.91 -31.09
N ASP A 416 -5.99 -15.17 -31.10
CA ASP A 416 -5.14 -15.22 -29.90
C ASP A 416 -5.17 -13.88 -29.15
N TRP A 417 -4.99 -12.77 -29.88
CA TRP A 417 -5.03 -11.43 -29.30
C TRP A 417 -6.40 -11.05 -28.70
N ARG A 418 -7.51 -11.43 -29.34
CA ARG A 418 -8.87 -11.11 -28.84
C ARG A 418 -9.28 -11.93 -27.62
N ASN A 419 -8.76 -13.14 -27.48
CA ASN A 419 -9.20 -14.09 -26.45
C ASN A 419 -8.31 -14.09 -25.20
N ASP A 420 -7.10 -13.54 -25.29
CA ASP A 420 -6.22 -13.37 -24.14
C ASP A 420 -6.61 -12.14 -23.33
N MET A 421 -7.02 -12.38 -22.08
CA MET A 421 -7.48 -11.32 -21.18
C MET A 421 -7.05 -11.55 -19.74
N TYR A 422 -6.80 -10.45 -19.05
CA TYR A 422 -6.46 -10.42 -17.64
C TYR A 422 -7.62 -9.77 -16.89
N ILE A 423 -8.17 -10.45 -15.89
CA ILE A 423 -9.30 -9.96 -15.12
C ILE A 423 -8.81 -9.73 -13.69
N VAL A 424 -8.93 -8.49 -13.22
CA VAL A 424 -8.63 -8.10 -11.85
C VAL A 424 -9.96 -7.87 -11.14
N GLY A 425 -10.32 -8.81 -10.27
CA GLY A 425 -11.47 -8.70 -9.39
C GLY A 425 -11.09 -8.21 -8.00
N ASP A 426 -12.07 -8.16 -7.10
CA ASP A 426 -11.87 -7.63 -5.74
C ASP A 426 -11.09 -8.58 -4.84
N GLN A 427 -11.20 -9.89 -5.06
CA GLN A 427 -10.54 -10.92 -4.24
C GLN A 427 -9.61 -11.82 -5.04
N THR A 428 -9.80 -11.90 -6.37
CA THR A 428 -9.01 -12.76 -7.25
C THR A 428 -8.52 -12.03 -8.49
N VAL A 429 -7.32 -12.41 -8.92
CA VAL A 429 -6.77 -12.12 -10.24
C VAL A 429 -6.90 -13.36 -11.10
N THR A 430 -7.54 -13.22 -12.26
CA THR A 430 -7.68 -14.31 -13.22
C THR A 430 -6.91 -14.00 -14.49
N ILE A 431 -6.05 -14.92 -14.90
CA ILE A 431 -5.31 -14.87 -16.15
C ILE A 431 -5.90 -15.92 -17.09
N ILE A 432 -6.41 -15.49 -18.23
CA ILE A 432 -7.04 -16.37 -19.23
C ILE A 432 -6.19 -16.34 -20.50
N HIS A 433 -5.59 -17.50 -20.81
CA HIS A 433 -4.96 -17.73 -22.11
C HIS A 433 -5.77 -18.79 -22.86
N ARG A 434 -6.20 -18.47 -24.09
CA ARG A 434 -6.90 -19.44 -24.94
C ARG A 434 -6.02 -19.80 -26.12
N ARG A 435 -5.88 -21.09 -26.45
CA ARG A 435 -5.10 -21.55 -27.61
C ARG A 435 -6.01 -22.07 -28.73
N PRO A 436 -5.91 -21.55 -29.97
CA PRO A 436 -6.91 -21.84 -31.01
C PRO A 436 -6.89 -23.28 -31.52
N ILE A 437 -5.71 -23.92 -31.54
CA ILE A 437 -5.48 -25.19 -32.27
C ILE A 437 -5.62 -26.43 -31.36
N PHE A 438 -5.44 -26.28 -30.04
CA PHE A 438 -5.33 -27.40 -29.12
C PHE A 438 -6.49 -27.53 -28.13
N LEU A 439 -7.52 -26.67 -28.23
CA LEU A 439 -8.72 -26.66 -27.35
C LEU A 439 -8.41 -26.66 -25.84
N GLN A 440 -7.18 -26.28 -25.46
CA GLN A 440 -6.74 -26.26 -24.09
C GLN A 440 -6.77 -24.82 -23.60
N ASP A 441 -7.79 -24.49 -22.81
CA ASP A 441 -7.91 -23.22 -22.13
C ASP A 441 -7.09 -23.26 -20.83
N GLN A 442 -6.15 -22.34 -20.68
CA GLN A 442 -5.39 -22.18 -19.44
C GLN A 442 -5.96 -20.98 -18.67
N LYS A 443 -6.66 -21.28 -17.57
CA LYS A 443 -7.23 -20.29 -16.66
C LYS A 443 -6.57 -20.38 -15.29
N ASP A 444 -5.69 -19.43 -15.00
CA ASP A 444 -5.03 -19.34 -13.69
C ASP A 444 -5.81 -18.34 -12.82
N GLN A 445 -6.33 -18.78 -11.67
CA GLN A 445 -7.00 -17.90 -10.69
C GLN A 445 -6.14 -17.81 -9.42
N ILE A 446 -5.82 -16.58 -9.01
CA ILE A 446 -4.92 -16.28 -7.91
C ILE A 446 -5.67 -15.40 -6.92
N LEU A 447 -5.61 -15.72 -5.63
CA LEU A 447 -6.19 -14.88 -4.58
C LEU A 447 -5.30 -13.65 -4.37
N LEU A 448 -5.86 -12.45 -4.33
CA LEU A 448 -5.09 -11.22 -4.09
C LEU A 448 -4.32 -11.30 -2.75
N ALA A 449 -4.92 -11.92 -1.74
CA ALA A 449 -4.28 -12.14 -0.44
C ALA A 449 -3.06 -13.08 -0.45
N GLN A 450 -2.77 -13.78 -1.56
CA GLN A 450 -1.56 -14.60 -1.73
C GLN A 450 -0.43 -13.87 -2.47
N VAL A 451 -0.74 -12.70 -3.03
CA VAL A 451 0.22 -11.84 -3.72
C VAL A 451 1.03 -11.13 -2.66
N ASP A 452 2.34 -11.39 -2.65
CA ASP A 452 3.28 -10.78 -1.72
C ASP A 452 3.66 -9.38 -2.22
N ASN A 453 4.13 -9.31 -3.47
CA ASN A 453 4.57 -8.08 -4.12
C ASN A 453 4.04 -7.98 -5.55
N VAL A 454 3.81 -6.74 -6.01
CA VAL A 454 3.44 -6.44 -7.39
C VAL A 454 4.53 -5.59 -8.02
N VAL A 455 5.03 -6.01 -9.17
CA VAL A 455 6.11 -5.35 -9.90
C VAL A 455 5.63 -5.01 -11.31
N SER A 456 5.88 -3.80 -11.78
CA SER A 456 5.72 -3.45 -13.19
C SER A 456 7.05 -3.19 -13.86
N ASP A 457 7.15 -3.60 -15.13
CA ASP A 457 8.33 -3.41 -15.97
C ASP A 457 7.89 -2.95 -17.35
N THR A 458 8.55 -1.92 -17.88
CA THR A 458 8.38 -1.44 -19.25
C THR A 458 9.76 -1.45 -19.87
N GLN A 459 9.94 -2.10 -21.02
CA GLN A 459 11.27 -2.22 -21.64
C GLN A 459 11.23 -1.80 -23.11
N GLY A 460 12.17 -0.94 -23.51
CA GLY A 460 12.37 -0.51 -24.89
C GLY A 460 11.68 0.82 -25.20
N PHE A 461 12.24 1.56 -26.16
CA PHE A 461 11.80 2.91 -26.49
C PHE A 461 10.32 3.00 -26.87
N MET A 462 9.88 2.17 -27.82
CA MET A 462 8.49 2.16 -28.29
C MET A 462 7.53 1.77 -27.17
N ASN A 463 7.89 0.76 -26.38
CA ASN A 463 7.09 0.28 -25.27
C ASN A 463 6.97 1.34 -24.16
N SER A 464 8.04 2.08 -23.85
CA SER A 464 8.00 3.18 -22.90
C SER A 464 7.09 4.33 -23.37
N ILE A 465 7.16 4.70 -24.66
CA ILE A 465 6.31 5.76 -25.25
C ILE A 465 4.84 5.36 -25.27
N PHE A 466 4.52 4.13 -25.68
CA PHE A 466 3.14 3.63 -25.72
C PHE A 466 2.68 3.05 -24.37
N GLN A 467 3.49 3.19 -23.31
CA GLN A 467 3.23 2.66 -21.97
C GLN A 467 2.88 1.16 -21.96
N ILE A 468 3.53 0.38 -22.83
CA ILE A 468 3.36 -1.07 -22.92
C ILE A 468 4.40 -1.73 -22.03
N GLY A 469 3.98 -2.70 -21.22
CA GLY A 469 4.91 -3.47 -20.43
C GLY A 469 4.32 -4.74 -19.84
N GLU A 470 4.96 -5.24 -18.80
CA GLU A 470 4.54 -6.40 -18.04
C GLU A 470 4.26 -6.05 -16.57
N VAL A 471 3.32 -6.77 -15.97
CA VAL A 471 3.06 -6.75 -14.52
C VAL A 471 3.31 -8.13 -13.97
N LYS A 472 4.22 -8.26 -13.01
CA LYS A 472 4.58 -9.51 -12.35
C LYS A 472 3.93 -9.55 -10.98
N LEU A 473 3.20 -10.61 -10.71
CA LEU A 473 2.63 -10.95 -9.42
C LEU A 473 3.55 -11.97 -8.77
N LEU A 474 4.25 -11.56 -7.72
CA LEU A 474 5.08 -12.44 -6.91
C LEU A 474 4.20 -13.05 -5.83
N LEU A 475 4.05 -14.37 -5.86
CA LEU A 475 3.23 -15.10 -4.90
C LEU A 475 4.09 -15.49 -3.69
N THR A 476 3.43 -15.63 -2.55
CA THR A 476 4.08 -16.10 -1.31
C THR A 476 4.73 -17.47 -1.53
N GLY A 477 6.03 -17.58 -1.23
CA GLY A 477 6.78 -18.83 -1.35
C GLY A 477 7.12 -19.29 -2.77
N THR A 478 6.98 -18.41 -3.77
CA THR A 478 7.30 -18.68 -5.17
C THR A 478 8.44 -17.80 -5.65
N ASP A 479 9.41 -18.36 -6.39
CA ASP A 479 10.51 -17.61 -6.99
C ASP A 479 10.04 -16.68 -8.12
N GLU A 480 10.82 -15.62 -8.40
CA GLU A 480 10.58 -14.66 -9.50
C GLU A 480 10.39 -15.33 -10.88
N LYS A 481 11.04 -16.49 -11.10
CA LYS A 481 10.92 -17.26 -12.35
C LYS A 481 9.52 -17.83 -12.57
N ASN A 482 8.83 -18.17 -11.47
CA ASN A 482 7.48 -18.73 -11.48
C ASN A 482 6.41 -17.66 -11.18
N ALA A 483 6.80 -16.39 -11.10
CA ALA A 483 5.87 -15.27 -10.95
C ALA A 483 4.85 -15.26 -12.09
N LYS A 484 3.61 -14.94 -11.76
CA LYS A 484 2.52 -14.85 -12.73
C LYS A 484 2.58 -13.48 -13.40
N ARG A 485 2.57 -13.45 -14.73
CA ARG A 485 2.88 -12.22 -15.49
C ARG A 485 1.73 -11.84 -16.40
N PHE A 486 1.41 -10.56 -16.42
CA PHE A 486 0.59 -9.95 -17.44
C PHE A 486 1.55 -9.41 -18.47
N THR A 487 1.42 -9.81 -19.73
CA THR A 487 2.39 -9.45 -20.77
C THR A 487 1.78 -8.49 -21.77
N ASN A 488 2.56 -7.49 -22.19
CA ASN A 488 2.17 -6.50 -23.18
C ASN A 488 0.85 -5.77 -22.86
N VAL A 489 0.69 -5.43 -21.59
CA VAL A 489 -0.45 -4.67 -21.10
C VAL A 489 -0.19 -3.17 -21.20
N TYR A 490 -1.25 -2.40 -21.41
CA TYR A 490 -1.22 -0.95 -21.44
C TYR A 490 -1.15 -0.38 -20.02
N ALA A 491 -0.33 0.66 -19.83
CA ALA A 491 -0.11 1.33 -18.56
C ALA A 491 0.11 0.34 -17.39
N PRO A 492 1.18 -0.48 -17.40
CA PRO A 492 1.40 -1.51 -16.38
C PRO A 492 1.50 -0.95 -14.96
N GLN A 493 1.97 0.30 -14.81
CA GLN A 493 1.99 1.01 -13.52
C GLN A 493 0.58 1.28 -12.97
N HIS A 494 -0.38 1.61 -13.85
CA HIS A 494 -1.78 1.80 -13.47
C HIS A 494 -2.40 0.48 -13.01
N ILE A 495 -2.14 -0.61 -13.75
CA ILE A 495 -2.61 -1.96 -13.39
C ILE A 495 -2.03 -2.41 -12.04
N GLN A 496 -0.74 -2.20 -11.82
CA GLN A 496 -0.08 -2.49 -10.54
C GLN A 496 -0.77 -1.79 -9.38
N GLN A 497 -1.08 -0.50 -9.54
CA GLN A 497 -1.77 0.29 -8.50
C GLN A 497 -3.18 -0.19 -8.26
N GLU A 498 -3.92 -0.53 -9.31
CA GLU A 498 -5.26 -1.07 -9.18
C GLU A 498 -5.26 -2.41 -8.44
N ILE A 499 -4.33 -3.31 -8.79
CA ILE A 499 -4.17 -4.60 -8.10
C ILE A 499 -3.83 -4.38 -6.62
N SER A 500 -2.84 -3.52 -6.31
CA SER A 500 -2.45 -3.25 -4.93
C SER A 500 -3.57 -2.53 -4.15
N ARG A 501 -4.32 -1.63 -4.77
CA ARG A 501 -5.49 -0.98 -4.15
C ARG A 501 -6.58 -1.99 -3.80
N ARG A 502 -6.86 -2.94 -4.70
CA ARG A 502 -7.83 -4.01 -4.43
C ARG A 502 -7.31 -5.00 -3.41
N GLN A 503 -6.02 -5.25 -3.36
CA GLN A 503 -5.39 -6.08 -2.33
C GLN A 503 -5.63 -5.47 -0.94
N ASP A 504 -5.32 -4.18 -0.74
CA ASP A 504 -5.58 -3.48 0.52
C ASP A 504 -7.06 -3.58 0.92
N ARG A 505 -7.97 -3.45 -0.05
CA ARG A 505 -9.42 -3.55 0.16
C ARG A 505 -9.84 -4.97 0.55
N ALA A 506 -9.31 -5.98 -0.14
CA ALA A 506 -9.58 -7.39 0.15
C ALA A 506 -9.10 -7.78 1.55
N GLU A 507 -7.92 -7.31 1.95
CA GLU A 507 -7.36 -7.52 3.27
C GLU A 507 -8.15 -6.77 4.35
N ALA A 508 -8.62 -5.55 4.07
CA ALA A 508 -9.53 -4.82 4.97
C ALA A 508 -10.86 -5.57 5.18
N LEU A 509 -11.45 -6.11 4.12
CA LEU A 509 -12.68 -6.91 4.21
C LEU A 509 -12.45 -8.20 5.00
N LYS A 510 -11.37 -8.93 4.71
CA LYS A 510 -11.01 -10.14 5.46
C LYS A 510 -10.79 -9.85 6.95
N ARG A 511 -10.15 -8.72 7.28
CA ARG A 511 -10.00 -8.26 8.67
C ARG A 511 -11.34 -8.02 9.36
N GLN A 512 -12.31 -7.42 8.67
CA GLN A 512 -13.65 -7.20 9.21
C GLN A 512 -14.38 -8.53 9.47
N GLU A 513 -14.29 -9.48 8.53
CA GLU A 513 -14.85 -10.82 8.71
C GLU A 513 -14.21 -11.58 9.88
N ASP A 514 -12.88 -11.54 10.00
CA ASP A 514 -12.15 -12.18 11.09
C ASP A 514 -12.49 -11.54 12.44
N ALA A 515 -12.66 -10.20 12.49
CA ALA A 515 -13.12 -9.49 13.68
C ALA A 515 -14.54 -9.92 14.09
N GLN A 516 -15.47 -10.07 13.13
CA GLN A 516 -16.83 -10.58 13.40
C GLN A 516 -16.82 -12.03 13.90
N ARG A 517 -15.96 -12.89 13.34
CA ARG A 517 -15.81 -14.28 13.82
C ARG A 517 -15.24 -14.35 15.23
N GLN A 518 -14.22 -13.53 15.52
CA GLN A 518 -13.66 -13.42 16.87
C GLN A 518 -14.70 -12.90 17.87
N GLN A 519 -15.56 -11.99 17.45
CA GLN A 519 -16.65 -11.50 18.28
C GLN A 519 -17.66 -12.61 18.61
N GLN A 520 -18.07 -13.42 17.61
CA GLN A 520 -18.98 -14.55 17.84
C GLN A 520 -18.39 -15.57 18.82
N SER A 521 -17.09 -15.86 18.72
CA SER A 521 -16.45 -16.79 19.65
C SER A 521 -16.38 -16.23 21.07
N ILE A 522 -16.14 -14.93 21.27
CA ILE A 522 -16.17 -14.30 22.59
C ILE A 522 -17.56 -14.40 23.23
N ILE A 523 -18.62 -14.14 22.46
CA ILE A 523 -20.01 -14.27 22.94
C ILE A 523 -20.28 -15.71 23.39
N ASP A 524 -19.88 -16.69 22.59
CA ASP A 524 -20.02 -18.12 22.91
C ASP A 524 -19.27 -18.49 24.21
N TYR A 525 -18.00 -18.05 24.35
CA TYR A 525 -17.22 -18.27 25.58
C TYR A 525 -17.87 -17.63 26.82
N LEU A 526 -18.42 -16.41 26.70
CA LEU A 526 -19.11 -15.74 27.80
C LEU A 526 -20.40 -16.46 28.19
N SER A 527 -21.15 -17.01 27.22
CA SER A 527 -22.32 -17.82 27.53
C SER A 527 -21.97 -19.11 28.27
N VAL A 528 -20.92 -19.83 27.84
CA VAL A 528 -20.42 -21.04 28.52
C VAL A 528 -19.92 -20.71 29.93
N TYR A 529 -19.23 -19.58 30.11
CA TYR A 529 -18.81 -19.12 31.44
C TYR A 529 -20.01 -18.83 32.34
N HIS A 530 -21.01 -18.12 31.85
CA HIS A 530 -22.21 -17.80 32.63
C HIS A 530 -23.04 -19.05 32.98
N GLU A 531 -23.11 -20.03 32.07
CA GLU A 531 -23.76 -21.33 32.31
C GLU A 531 -23.05 -22.14 33.41
N THR A 532 -21.71 -22.21 33.35
CA THR A 532 -20.90 -22.97 34.32
C THR A 532 -20.84 -22.32 35.71
N VAL A 533 -20.81 -20.98 35.78
CA VAL A 533 -20.85 -20.26 37.06
C VAL A 533 -22.25 -20.26 37.68
N GLY A 534 -23.31 -20.26 36.85
CA GLY A 534 -24.70 -20.37 37.30
C GLY A 534 -25.10 -21.75 37.86
N THR A 535 -24.28 -22.80 37.64
CA THR A 535 -24.56 -24.18 38.07
C THR A 535 -23.70 -24.67 39.25
N ALA A 536 -22.84 -23.82 39.83
CA ALA A 536 -22.09 -24.18 41.04
C ALA A 536 -22.98 -24.11 42.30
N PRO A 537 -23.20 -25.20 43.06
CA PRO A 537 -24.00 -25.18 44.28
C PRO A 537 -23.28 -24.38 45.40
N PRO A 538 -24.02 -23.65 46.26
CA PRO A 538 -23.44 -22.81 47.28
C PRO A 538 -22.68 -23.66 48.30
N THR A 539 -21.41 -23.32 48.52
CA THR A 539 -20.59 -23.90 49.59
C THR A 539 -21.20 -23.49 50.94
N THR A 540 -21.71 -24.46 51.68
CA THR A 540 -22.24 -24.27 53.03
C THR A 540 -21.16 -23.74 53.95
N THR A 541 -21.43 -22.57 54.52
CA THR A 541 -20.69 -21.94 55.62
C THR A 541 -20.71 -22.87 56.84
N VAL A 542 -19.55 -23.42 57.22
CA VAL A 542 -19.36 -24.03 58.55
C VAL A 542 -18.61 -23.04 59.42
N SER A 543 -19.31 -22.47 60.38
CA SER A 543 -18.77 -21.58 61.42
C SER A 543 -18.43 -22.36 62.70
N GLY A 544 -17.17 -22.25 63.15
CA GLY A 544 -16.80 -22.19 64.57
C GLY A 544 -16.07 -23.39 65.20
N GLN A 545 -14.78 -23.22 65.54
CA GLN A 545 -14.13 -23.38 66.88
C GLN A 545 -12.61 -23.71 66.79
N PRO A 546 -11.79 -23.44 67.84
CA PRO A 546 -10.70 -22.48 67.75
C PRO A 546 -9.29 -23.08 67.64
N LEU A 547 -8.34 -22.18 67.33
CA LEU A 547 -6.90 -22.37 67.18
C LEU A 547 -6.23 -22.98 68.42
N THR A 548 -5.39 -24.00 68.21
CA THR A 548 -4.20 -24.30 69.04
C THR A 548 -3.01 -24.66 68.15
N PRO A 549 -1.77 -24.25 68.50
CA PRO A 549 -0.65 -24.21 67.55
C PRO A 549 0.28 -25.43 67.68
N ALA A 550 0.74 -25.99 66.57
CA ALA A 550 1.92 -26.86 66.56
C ALA A 550 2.63 -26.89 65.17
N GLN A 551 3.79 -26.25 65.16
CA GLN A 551 5.06 -26.46 64.43
C GLN A 551 5.15 -27.37 63.17
N PRO A 552 6.03 -27.03 62.19
CA PRO A 552 6.16 -27.73 60.92
C PRO A 552 7.17 -28.89 60.98
N ALA A 553 6.93 -29.97 60.22
CA ALA A 553 7.94 -30.98 59.94
C ALA A 553 7.92 -31.39 58.46
N ASN A 554 9.08 -31.22 57.82
CA ASN A 554 9.45 -31.78 56.50
C ASN A 554 9.23 -33.30 56.46
N PRO A 555 9.13 -33.88 55.25
CA PRO A 555 9.95 -35.06 55.00
C PRO A 555 10.51 -35.19 53.58
N TYR A 556 11.83 -35.32 53.49
CA TYR A 556 12.50 -36.22 52.54
C TYR A 556 12.93 -37.46 53.32
N SER A 557 12.43 -38.65 52.94
CA SER A 557 12.91 -40.03 53.20
C SER A 557 11.68 -40.96 53.20
N ALA A 558 11.64 -42.22 52.76
CA ALA A 558 12.48 -43.11 51.97
C ALA A 558 11.62 -44.37 51.69
N GLN A 559 11.93 -45.09 50.60
CA GLN A 559 11.75 -46.53 50.32
C GLN A 559 10.73 -47.40 51.09
N ALA A 560 9.86 -48.10 50.35
CA ALA A 560 9.96 -49.55 50.06
C ALA A 560 8.57 -50.18 49.80
N ALA A 561 8.44 -50.92 48.68
CA ALA A 561 7.91 -52.29 48.60
C ALA A 561 7.44 -52.63 47.16
N SER A 562 8.12 -53.60 46.54
CA SER A 562 7.69 -54.31 45.34
C SER A 562 6.61 -55.35 45.67
N PRO A 563 5.98 -55.95 44.65
CA PRO A 563 6.20 -57.39 44.51
C PRO A 563 6.50 -57.83 43.07
N ALA A 564 7.23 -58.94 42.98
CA ALA A 564 7.71 -59.57 41.76
C ALA A 564 6.70 -60.57 41.19
N LEU A 565 6.74 -60.79 39.86
CA LEU A 565 6.53 -62.11 39.26
C LEU A 565 7.43 -62.30 38.04
N LYS A 566 7.86 -63.55 37.85
CA LYS A 566 9.08 -64.00 37.18
C LYS A 566 8.98 -64.10 35.64
N THR A 567 10.11 -63.76 35.01
CA THR A 567 10.76 -64.29 33.79
C THR A 567 10.11 -65.44 33.00
N GLN A 568 10.15 -65.31 31.67
CA GLN A 568 10.81 -66.29 30.79
C GLN A 568 11.31 -65.64 29.48
N THR A 569 12.54 -66.00 29.12
CA THR A 569 13.32 -65.56 27.96
C THR A 569 13.38 -66.74 26.98
N SER A 570 13.21 -66.55 25.66
CA SER A 570 13.95 -67.27 24.58
C SER A 570 13.44 -66.82 23.19
N THR A 571 14.29 -66.14 22.39
CA THR A 571 14.96 -66.60 21.15
C THR A 571 14.13 -66.64 19.84
N ASN A 572 14.63 -65.85 18.87
CA ASN A 572 14.57 -65.84 17.38
C ASN A 572 14.44 -67.24 16.69
N PRO A 573 14.27 -67.42 15.33
CA PRO A 573 14.27 -66.46 14.18
C PRO A 573 13.31 -66.77 12.97
N TYR A 574 13.28 -65.87 11.95
CA TYR A 574 13.08 -66.00 10.48
C TYR A 574 12.11 -67.06 9.83
N ILE A 575 11.18 -66.60 8.96
CA ILE A 575 10.96 -66.97 7.51
C ILE A 575 9.53 -66.62 6.97
N THR A 576 9.53 -65.83 5.87
CA THR A 576 8.66 -65.63 4.66
C THR A 576 7.12 -65.55 4.64
N ASP A 577 6.67 -64.53 3.89
CA ASP A 577 5.53 -64.41 2.93
C ASP A 577 4.12 -64.88 3.31
N ASP A 578 3.19 -63.92 3.42
CA ASP A 578 1.91 -63.99 2.69
C ASP A 578 1.28 -62.60 2.50
N ASP A 579 0.60 -62.49 1.36
CA ASP A 579 0.09 -61.32 0.67
C ASP A 579 -1.32 -60.97 1.16
N SER A 580 -1.56 -59.75 1.68
CA SER A 580 -2.91 -59.17 1.84
C SER A 580 -2.87 -57.66 2.10
N PRO A 581 -3.60 -56.84 1.32
CA PRO A 581 -3.51 -55.38 1.36
C PRO A 581 -4.20 -54.78 2.58
N GLN A 582 -3.46 -54.02 3.39
CA GLN A 582 -4.01 -53.19 4.46
C GLN A 582 -4.72 -51.95 3.90
N PRO A 583 -5.92 -51.57 4.39
CA PRO A 583 -6.55 -50.30 4.06
C PRO A 583 -5.78 -49.12 4.70
N PRO A 584 -5.85 -47.90 4.12
CA PRO A 584 -5.07 -46.77 4.59
C PRO A 584 -5.47 -46.35 6.02
N ARG A 585 -4.45 -46.15 6.86
CA ARG A 585 -4.59 -45.71 8.26
C ARG A 585 -5.21 -44.30 8.32
N VAL A 586 -6.34 -44.20 9.01
CA VAL A 586 -6.95 -42.94 9.44
C VAL A 586 -5.99 -42.24 10.41
N ARG A 587 -5.55 -41.02 10.09
CA ARG A 587 -4.75 -40.19 10.99
C ARG A 587 -5.65 -39.62 12.08
N ASP A 588 -5.48 -40.12 13.30
CA ASP A 588 -5.98 -39.52 14.53
C ASP A 588 -5.33 -38.14 14.73
N ARG A 589 -6.14 -37.08 14.65
CA ARG A 589 -5.73 -35.68 14.87
C ARG A 589 -5.99 -35.32 16.34
N SER A 590 -5.24 -35.92 17.25
CA SER A 590 -5.25 -35.49 18.65
C SER A 590 -3.88 -35.75 19.30
N ARG A 591 -2.85 -35.03 18.84
CA ARG A 591 -1.57 -34.95 19.56
C ARG A 591 -1.05 -33.51 19.58
N PRO A 592 -0.78 -32.92 20.77
CA PRO A 592 -0.18 -31.60 20.86
C PRO A 592 1.30 -31.62 20.45
N PRO A 593 1.86 -30.51 19.93
CA PRO A 593 3.22 -30.45 19.42
C PRO A 593 4.27 -30.56 20.53
N GLY A 594 5.33 -31.32 20.27
CA GLY A 594 6.46 -31.50 21.18
C GLY A 594 7.37 -30.26 21.23
N ILE A 595 7.89 -29.97 22.43
CA ILE A 595 8.82 -28.88 22.72
C ILE A 595 10.18 -29.16 22.02
N PRO A 596 10.79 -28.20 21.31
CA PRO A 596 12.11 -28.38 20.72
C PRO A 596 13.22 -28.42 21.79
N ARG A 597 14.13 -29.41 21.71
CA ARG A 597 15.38 -29.41 22.50
C ARG A 597 16.46 -28.61 21.78
N VAL A 598 17.13 -27.73 22.52
CA VAL A 598 18.29 -26.95 22.08
C VAL A 598 19.48 -27.89 21.85
N ARG A 599 20.05 -27.89 20.64
CA ARG A 599 21.37 -28.51 20.36
C ARG A 599 22.47 -27.63 20.96
N ARG A 600 23.35 -28.22 21.76
CA ARG A 600 24.68 -27.64 22.05
C ARG A 600 25.64 -28.16 20.99
N ASP A 601 26.11 -27.27 20.13
CA ASP A 601 27.21 -27.56 19.23
C ASP A 601 28.53 -27.34 19.99
N VAL A 602 29.38 -28.38 19.99
CA VAL A 602 30.75 -28.37 20.50
C VAL A 602 31.66 -27.91 19.35
N PRO A 603 32.61 -26.98 19.57
CA PRO A 603 33.52 -26.52 18.53
C PRO A 603 34.63 -27.55 18.25
N PRO A 604 35.05 -27.77 16.98
CA PRO A 604 36.19 -28.60 16.67
C PRO A 604 37.48 -27.79 16.85
N GLY A 605 38.39 -28.32 17.67
CA GLY A 605 39.80 -27.96 17.68
C GLY A 605 40.62 -29.12 17.10
N SER A 606 41.27 -28.86 15.96
CA SER A 606 42.59 -29.37 15.53
C SER A 606 42.86 -28.90 14.10
#